data_AF-A0A1Q6ECD0-F1
#
_entry.id   AF-A0A1Q6ECD0-F1
#
_cell.length_a   1.000
_cell.length_b   1.000
_cell.length_c   1.000
_cell.angle_alpha   90.00
_cell.angle_beta   90.00
_cell.angle_gamma   90.00
#
_symmetry.space_group_name_H-M   'P 1'
#
loop_
_entity.id
_entity.type
_entity.pdbx_description
1 polymer ?
#
loop_
_entity_poly.entity_id
_entity_poly.type
_entity_poly.pdbx_seq_one_letter_code
_entity_poly.pdbx_strand_id
1 'polypeptide(L)'
;MDNKPIIIGSRAFFDGIEGFNPKDTDVMIIVERGNGYEYMRQMSTPSKCEFSVVRRPVAEHIEWSLNGKCPAMSIGKFLVPEAAEALGFTFDMLPQIKGAIDKLDKKHAYERIIYKAYLANGQMEMTDAQRHQAYESYISARTPSDRNG
;
A
#
# COMPACT_ATOMS: atom_id res chain seq x y z
N MET A 1 16.62 -1.44 -17.31
CA MET A 1 15.28 -0.89 -17.06
C MET A 1 15.40 0.00 -15.85
N ASP A 2 15.00 1.25 -15.96
CA ASP A 2 15.16 2.22 -14.88
C ASP A 2 14.28 1.83 -13.68
N ASN A 3 14.88 1.75 -12.50
CA ASN A 3 14.21 1.50 -11.23
C ASN A 3 13.37 2.73 -10.84
N LYS A 4 12.25 2.95 -11.54
CA LYS A 4 11.37 4.10 -11.33
C LYS A 4 10.66 3.98 -9.97
N PRO A 5 10.64 5.04 -9.13
CA PRO A 5 9.85 5.07 -7.92
C PRO A 5 8.35 5.01 -8.22
N ILE A 6 7.64 4.12 -7.55
CA ILE A 6 6.18 3.97 -7.57
C ILE A 6 5.62 4.59 -6.29
N ILE A 7 4.67 5.51 -6.39
CA ILE A 7 4.02 6.10 -5.21
C ILE A 7 3.15 5.03 -4.55
N ILE A 8 3.29 4.86 -3.24
CA ILE A 8 2.48 3.94 -2.43
C ILE A 8 1.93 4.66 -1.20
N GLY A 9 1.30 3.90 -0.30
CA GLY A 9 0.74 4.44 0.93
C GLY A 9 -0.49 5.31 0.67
N SER A 10 -0.82 6.18 1.63
CA SER A 10 -2.02 7.01 1.56
C SER A 10 -2.05 7.95 0.36
N ARG A 11 -0.87 8.44 -0.06
CA ARG A 11 -0.75 9.33 -1.21
C ARG A 11 -1.23 8.66 -2.50
N ALA A 12 -0.92 7.38 -2.70
CA ALA A 12 -1.39 6.65 -3.87
C ALA A 12 -2.93 6.58 -3.98
N PHE A 13 -3.64 6.71 -2.85
CA PHE A 13 -5.09 6.66 -2.83
C PHE A 13 -5.75 8.03 -2.80
N PHE A 14 -5.14 9.04 -2.15
CA PHE A 14 -5.84 10.29 -1.79
C PHE A 14 -5.27 11.56 -2.44
N ASP A 15 -4.21 11.47 -3.25
CA ASP A 15 -3.66 12.63 -3.98
C ASP A 15 -4.73 13.32 -4.83
N GLY A 16 -4.92 14.64 -4.67
CA GLY A 16 -5.97 15.40 -5.36
C GLY A 16 -7.34 15.41 -4.68
N ILE A 17 -7.53 14.76 -3.51
CA ILE A 17 -8.69 15.04 -2.65
C ILE A 17 -8.48 16.35 -1.91
N GLU A 18 -9.50 17.21 -1.88
CA GLU A 18 -9.46 18.47 -1.15
C GLU A 18 -9.12 18.26 0.34
N GLY A 19 -8.14 19.02 0.84
CA GLY A 19 -7.70 18.95 2.22
C GLY A 19 -6.76 17.78 2.56
N PHE A 20 -6.43 16.91 1.61
CA PHE A 20 -5.38 15.90 1.83
C PHE A 20 -3.99 16.53 1.71
N ASN A 21 -3.24 16.54 2.82
CA ASN A 21 -1.84 16.92 2.84
C ASN A 21 -1.01 15.80 3.49
N PRO A 22 -0.27 14.99 2.73
CA PRO A 22 0.51 13.91 3.30
C PRO A 22 1.74 14.46 4.04
N LYS A 23 2.00 13.93 5.25
CA LYS A 23 3.18 14.29 6.05
C LYS A 23 4.48 13.75 5.44
N ASP A 24 4.40 12.56 4.88
CA ASP A 24 5.49 11.81 4.27
C ASP A 24 5.09 11.29 2.89
N THR A 25 6.10 10.99 2.08
CA THR A 25 5.89 10.31 0.80
C THR A 25 6.48 8.91 0.85
N ASP A 26 5.62 7.91 0.70
CA ASP A 26 6.04 6.52 0.59
C ASP A 26 6.26 6.16 -0.88
N VAL A 27 7.42 5.59 -1.19
CA VAL A 27 7.74 5.09 -2.54
C VAL A 27 8.24 3.67 -2.51
N MET A 28 7.86 2.89 -3.52
CA MET A 28 8.37 1.55 -3.77
C MET A 28 9.30 1.57 -4.98
N ILE A 29 10.42 0.87 -4.89
CA ILE A 29 11.37 0.69 -5.99
C ILE A 29 11.61 -0.80 -6.16
N ILE A 30 11.27 -1.34 -7.33
CA ILE A 30 11.59 -2.72 -7.67
C ILE A 30 13.08 -2.80 -8.04
N VAL A 31 13.80 -3.76 -7.46
CA VAL A 31 15.22 -4.01 -7.73
C VAL A 31 15.45 -5.46 -8.12
N GLU A 32 16.37 -5.75 -9.03
CA GLU A 32 16.66 -7.12 -9.46
C GLU A 32 17.32 -7.98 -8.36
N ARG A 33 18.11 -7.33 -7.48
CA ARG A 33 18.78 -8.01 -6.37
C ARG A 33 18.89 -7.10 -5.16
N GLY A 34 18.56 -7.65 -3.99
CA GLY A 34 18.76 -6.96 -2.72
C GLY A 34 20.24 -6.88 -2.33
N ASN A 35 20.66 -5.73 -1.81
CA ASN A 35 21.98 -5.54 -1.23
C ASN A 35 21.93 -5.79 0.28
N GLY A 36 22.14 -7.04 0.69
CA GLY A 36 22.10 -7.46 2.10
C GLY A 36 20.70 -7.74 2.66
N TYR A 37 19.69 -7.85 1.80
CA TYR A 37 18.31 -8.21 2.17
C TYR A 37 17.67 -9.10 1.09
N GLU A 38 16.74 -9.95 1.49
CA GLU A 38 16.19 -11.00 0.61
C GLU A 38 14.92 -10.57 -0.13
N TYR A 39 14.04 -9.81 0.53
CA TYR A 39 12.70 -9.44 0.02
C TYR A 39 12.52 -7.94 -0.09
N MET A 40 12.74 -7.21 1.00
CA MET A 40 12.55 -5.77 1.03
C MET A 40 13.50 -5.13 2.04
N ARG A 41 13.86 -3.88 1.78
CA ARG A 41 14.45 -2.97 2.75
C ARG A 41 13.67 -1.67 2.75
N GLN A 42 13.38 -1.17 3.96
CA GLN A 42 12.83 0.17 4.15
C GLN A 42 13.95 1.13 4.56
N MET A 43 13.95 2.33 3.98
CA MET A 43 14.76 3.47 4.40
C MET A 43 13.81 4.63 4.68
N SER A 44 13.85 5.17 5.90
CA SER A 44 12.98 6.28 6.31
C SER A 44 13.81 7.53 6.59
N THR A 45 13.37 8.65 6.03
CA THR A 45 13.75 10.02 6.42
C THR A 45 12.53 10.71 7.02
N PRO A 46 12.66 11.91 7.62
CA PRO A 46 11.50 12.63 8.18
C PRO A 46 10.38 12.92 7.18
N SER A 47 10.68 12.95 5.87
CA SER A 47 9.73 13.33 4.80
C SER A 47 9.46 12.22 3.77
N LYS A 48 10.15 11.09 3.83
CA LYS A 48 10.06 10.03 2.82
C LYS A 48 10.35 8.66 3.41
N CYS A 49 9.53 7.67 3.08
CA CYS A 49 9.92 6.27 3.20
C CYS A 49 10.14 5.67 1.82
N GLU A 50 11.29 5.03 1.63
CA GLU A 50 11.62 4.30 0.42
C GLU A 50 11.69 2.81 0.72
N PHE A 51 10.96 2.02 -0.06
CA PHE A 51 10.89 0.57 0.04
C PHE A 51 11.53 -0.03 -1.20
N SER A 52 12.75 -0.53 -1.06
CA SER A 52 13.40 -1.31 -2.11
C SER A 52 12.91 -2.75 -2.03
N VAL A 53 12.18 -3.22 -3.06
CA VAL A 53 11.57 -4.55 -3.11
C VAL A 53 12.29 -5.38 -4.16
N VAL A 54 12.81 -6.55 -3.79
CA VAL A 54 13.49 -7.45 -4.72
C VAL A 54 12.45 -8.08 -5.64
N ARG A 55 12.69 -8.03 -6.96
CA ARG A 55 11.84 -8.67 -7.97
C ARG A 55 11.78 -10.18 -7.71
N ARG A 56 10.59 -10.67 -7.36
CA ARG A 56 10.29 -12.08 -7.12
C ARG A 56 8.89 -12.42 -7.62
N PRO A 57 8.54 -13.71 -7.75
CA PRO A 57 7.17 -14.13 -7.97
C PRO A 57 6.22 -13.54 -6.93
N VAL A 58 5.05 -13.04 -7.36
CA VAL A 58 4.05 -12.44 -6.48
C VAL A 58 3.64 -13.35 -5.32
N ALA A 59 3.57 -14.66 -5.55
CA ALA A 59 3.24 -15.65 -4.53
C ALA A 59 4.24 -15.62 -3.36
N GLU A 60 5.53 -15.44 -3.63
CA GLU A 60 6.56 -15.31 -2.59
C GLU A 60 6.35 -14.03 -1.77
N HIS A 61 5.98 -12.92 -2.42
CA HIS A 61 5.69 -11.67 -1.71
C HIS A 61 4.44 -11.76 -0.83
N ILE A 62 3.37 -12.42 -1.32
CA ILE A 62 2.16 -12.67 -0.54
C ILE A 62 2.49 -13.55 0.66
N GLU A 63 3.13 -14.70 0.44
CA GLU A 63 3.51 -15.62 1.51
C GLU A 63 4.39 -14.92 2.56
N TRP A 64 5.41 -14.20 2.11
CA TRP A 64 6.31 -13.46 2.99
C TRP A 64 5.57 -12.40 3.82
N SER A 65 4.60 -11.70 3.22
CA SER A 65 3.75 -10.70 3.90
C SER A 65 2.80 -11.34 4.92
N LEU A 66 2.25 -12.51 4.62
CA LEU A 66 1.32 -13.22 5.49
C LEU A 66 2.00 -13.91 6.68
N ASN A 67 3.24 -14.37 6.51
CA ASN A 67 4.01 -15.10 7.53
C ASN A 67 4.60 -14.20 8.62
N GLY A 68 4.22 -12.92 8.70
CA GLY A 68 4.61 -12.00 9.77
C GLY A 68 6.08 -11.59 9.76
N LYS A 69 6.85 -11.99 8.74
CA LYS A 69 8.24 -11.57 8.52
C LYS A 69 8.34 -10.16 7.92
N CYS A 70 7.19 -9.57 7.56
CA CYS A 70 7.06 -8.20 7.12
C CYS A 70 5.97 -7.50 7.96
N PRO A 71 6.08 -6.19 8.24
CA PRO A 71 5.01 -5.46 8.89
C PRO A 71 3.72 -5.57 8.07
N ALA A 72 2.57 -5.67 8.74
CA ALA A 72 1.24 -5.69 8.09
C ALA A 72 1.05 -4.54 7.07
N MET A 73 1.80 -3.45 7.22
CA MET A 73 1.95 -2.29 6.31
C MET A 73 2.46 -2.62 4.89
N SER A 74 2.70 -3.90 4.59
CA SER A 74 3.19 -4.36 3.27
C SER A 74 2.05 -4.80 2.37
N ILE A 75 0.92 -5.21 2.97
CA ILE A 75 -0.25 -5.67 2.21
C ILE A 75 -0.94 -4.52 1.49
N GLY A 76 -0.95 -3.32 2.06
CA GLY A 76 -1.49 -2.13 1.41
C GLY A 76 -0.83 -1.81 0.05
N LYS A 77 0.42 -2.26 -0.17
CA LYS A 77 1.13 -2.08 -1.46
C LYS A 77 0.45 -2.87 -2.58
N PHE A 78 -0.10 -4.05 -2.28
CA PHE A 78 -0.87 -4.83 -3.27
C PHE A 78 -2.22 -4.19 -3.61
N LEU A 79 -2.69 -3.22 -2.82
CA LEU A 79 -3.90 -2.47 -3.13
C LEU A 79 -3.62 -1.26 -4.03
N VAL A 80 -2.37 -0.85 -4.21
CA VAL A 80 -2.01 0.24 -5.11
C VAL A 80 -1.87 -0.34 -6.53
N PRO A 81 -2.68 0.10 -7.53
CA PRO A 81 -2.67 -0.53 -8.86
C PRO A 81 -1.29 -0.56 -9.54
N GLU A 82 -0.54 0.55 -9.53
CA GLU A 82 0.79 0.61 -10.15
C GLU A 82 1.80 -0.32 -9.45
N ALA A 83 1.70 -0.45 -8.12
CA ALA A 83 2.55 -1.37 -7.35
C ALA A 83 2.15 -2.83 -7.57
N ALA A 84 0.85 -3.11 -7.63
CA ALA A 84 0.31 -4.43 -7.92
C ALA A 84 0.76 -4.90 -9.30
N GLU A 85 0.63 -4.06 -10.33
CA GLU A 85 1.12 -4.33 -11.68
C GLU A 85 2.63 -4.64 -11.68
N ALA A 86 3.43 -3.80 -11.01
CA ALA A 86 4.88 -4.00 -10.93
C ALA A 86 5.30 -5.33 -10.26
N LEU A 87 4.48 -5.83 -9.34
CA LEU A 87 4.68 -7.09 -8.63
C LEU A 87 4.02 -8.29 -9.33
N GLY A 88 3.21 -8.07 -10.38
CA GLY A 88 2.41 -9.12 -11.02
C GLY A 88 1.21 -9.58 -10.18
N PHE A 89 0.73 -8.75 -9.27
CA PHE A 89 -0.48 -8.97 -8.47
C PHE A 89 -1.72 -8.57 -9.26
N THR A 90 -2.74 -9.42 -9.26
CA THR A 90 -3.98 -9.22 -10.01
C THR A 90 -5.20 -9.27 -9.11
N PHE A 91 -6.36 -8.84 -9.62
CA PHE A 91 -7.63 -8.87 -8.90
C PHE A 91 -7.96 -10.26 -8.33
N ASP A 92 -7.73 -11.33 -9.10
CA ASP A 92 -8.01 -12.71 -8.68
C ASP A 92 -7.19 -13.15 -7.46
N MET A 93 -6.11 -12.43 -7.14
CA MET A 93 -5.26 -12.68 -5.98
C MET A 93 -5.71 -11.93 -4.72
N LEU A 94 -6.66 -10.97 -4.82
CA LEU A 94 -7.19 -10.24 -3.66
C LEU A 94 -7.67 -11.15 -2.51
N PRO A 95 -8.40 -12.26 -2.76
CA PRO A 95 -8.84 -13.14 -1.68
C PRO A 95 -7.69 -13.70 -0.83
N GLN A 96 -6.48 -13.85 -1.39
CA GLN A 96 -5.31 -14.41 -0.71
C GLN A 96 -4.81 -13.51 0.43
N ILE A 97 -5.01 -12.19 0.32
CA ILE A 97 -4.55 -11.21 1.32
C ILE A 97 -5.62 -10.86 2.37
N LYS A 98 -6.84 -11.40 2.24
CA LYS A 98 -7.99 -11.08 3.13
C LYS A 98 -7.65 -11.21 4.60
N GLY A 99 -7.02 -12.33 4.98
CA GLY A 99 -6.70 -12.62 6.38
C GLY A 99 -5.80 -11.57 7.04
N ALA A 100 -5.00 -10.86 6.25
CA ALA A 100 -4.14 -9.81 6.75
C ALA A 100 -4.78 -8.41 6.67
N ILE A 101 -5.62 -8.15 5.65
CA ILE A 101 -6.51 -6.98 5.61
C ILE A 101 -7.39 -6.89 6.87
N ASP A 102 -7.90 -8.03 7.34
CA ASP A 102 -8.75 -8.10 8.54
C ASP A 102 -7.97 -7.82 9.85
N LYS A 103 -6.64 -7.86 9.82
CA LYS A 103 -5.75 -7.63 10.97
C LYS A 103 -5.07 -6.26 10.96
N LEU A 104 -5.35 -5.42 9.95
CA LEU A 104 -4.81 -4.07 9.89
C LEU A 104 -5.21 -3.24 11.12
N ASP A 105 -4.29 -2.39 11.57
CA ASP A 105 -4.53 -1.50 12.69
C ASP A 105 -5.53 -0.38 12.34
N LYS A 106 -5.89 0.42 13.35
CA LYS A 106 -6.84 1.52 13.19
C LYS A 106 -6.37 2.57 12.17
N LYS A 107 -5.07 2.90 12.10
CA LYS A 107 -4.51 3.91 11.18
C LYS A 107 -4.57 3.46 9.72
N HIS A 108 -4.59 2.15 9.49
CA HIS A 108 -4.67 1.51 8.18
C HIS A 108 -6.06 0.94 7.84
N ALA A 109 -7.09 1.23 8.65
CA ALA A 109 -8.44 0.75 8.43
C ALA A 109 -9.04 1.17 7.07
N TYR A 110 -8.57 2.28 6.48
CA TYR A 110 -8.97 2.73 5.15
C TYR A 110 -8.64 1.71 4.05
N GLU A 111 -7.56 0.92 4.20
CA GLU A 111 -7.18 -0.13 3.24
C GLU A 111 -8.21 -1.26 3.19
N ARG A 112 -8.91 -1.51 4.30
CA ARG A 112 -10.04 -2.46 4.31
C ARG A 112 -11.23 -1.94 3.51
N ILE A 113 -11.45 -0.62 3.49
CA ILE A 113 -12.50 0.00 2.68
C ILE A 113 -12.14 -0.12 1.20
N ILE A 114 -10.89 0.18 0.84
CA ILE A 114 -10.36 0.03 -0.52
C ILE A 114 -10.50 -1.43 -0.99
N TYR A 115 -10.05 -2.38 -0.18
CA TYR A 115 -10.18 -3.81 -0.46
C TYR A 115 -11.64 -4.22 -0.75
N LYS A 116 -12.59 -3.77 0.08
CA LYS A 116 -14.02 -4.07 -0.10
C LYS A 116 -14.59 -3.40 -1.36
N ALA A 117 -14.15 -2.18 -1.67
CA ALA A 117 -14.55 -1.48 -2.89
C ALA A 117 -14.10 -2.25 -4.13
N TYR A 118 -12.85 -2.73 -4.15
CA TYR A 118 -12.36 -3.55 -5.26
C TYR A 118 -13.18 -4.82 -5.46
N LEU A 119 -13.46 -5.56 -4.37
CA LEU A 119 -14.32 -6.74 -4.45
C LEU A 119 -15.72 -6.43 -4.97
N ALA A 120 -16.32 -5.32 -4.53
CA ALA A 120 -17.64 -4.90 -4.99
C ALA A 120 -17.66 -4.50 -6.47
N ASN A 121 -16.56 -3.91 -6.96
CA ASN A 121 -16.44 -3.45 -8.33
C ASN A 121 -15.99 -4.56 -9.30
N GLY A 122 -15.42 -5.66 -8.80
CA GLY A 122 -14.83 -6.72 -9.62
C GLY A 122 -13.49 -6.34 -10.28
N GLN A 123 -12.88 -5.23 -9.85
CA GLN A 123 -11.62 -4.70 -10.39
C GLN A 123 -10.89 -3.83 -9.37
N MET A 124 -9.60 -3.59 -9.59
CA MET A 124 -8.75 -2.75 -8.72
C MET A 124 -8.91 -1.25 -9.00
N GLU A 125 -10.16 -0.78 -9.02
CA GLU A 125 -10.53 0.61 -9.24
C GLU A 125 -11.59 1.03 -8.23
N MET A 126 -11.55 2.29 -7.78
CA MET A 126 -12.57 2.87 -6.89
C MET A 126 -13.32 3.98 -7.61
N THR A 127 -14.61 4.11 -7.32
CA THR A 127 -15.37 5.33 -7.64
C THR A 127 -14.95 6.48 -6.73
N ASP A 128 -15.25 7.72 -7.14
CA ASP A 128 -15.00 8.90 -6.31
C ASP A 128 -15.66 8.80 -4.93
N ALA A 129 -16.88 8.24 -4.85
CA ALA A 129 -17.58 8.05 -3.59
C ALA A 129 -16.87 7.04 -2.66
N GLN A 130 -16.41 5.91 -3.20
CA GLN A 130 -15.64 4.92 -2.44
C GLN A 130 -14.29 5.48 -1.98
N ARG A 131 -13.66 6.27 -2.85
CA ARG A 131 -12.40 6.94 -2.57
C ARG A 131 -12.55 7.97 -1.43
N HIS A 132 -13.61 8.77 -1.44
CA HIS A 132 -13.93 9.69 -0.34
C HIS A 132 -14.24 8.95 0.96
N GLN A 133 -14.99 7.85 0.89
CA GLN A 133 -15.27 7.02 2.07
C GLN A 133 -13.99 6.45 2.71
N ALA A 134 -13.04 5.97 1.88
CA ALA A 134 -11.73 5.53 2.37
C ALA A 134 -10.95 6.70 3.00
N TYR A 135 -11.03 7.89 2.40
CA TYR A 135 -10.40 9.10 2.92
C TYR A 135 -10.96 9.54 4.28
N GLU A 136 -12.29 9.48 4.48
CA GLU A 136 -12.93 9.74 5.76
C GLU A 136 -12.43 8.80 6.87
N SER A 137 -12.24 7.52 6.55
CA SER A 137 -11.61 6.58 7.47
C SER A 137 -10.14 6.90 7.74
N TYR A 138 -9.41 7.36 6.72
CA TYR A 138 -8.00 7.76 6.86
C TYR A 138 -7.83 8.94 7.82
N ILE A 139 -8.66 9.99 7.66
CA ILE A 139 -8.58 11.19 8.50
C ILE A 139 -9.06 10.89 9.93
N SER A 140 -10.17 10.18 10.10
CA SER A 140 -10.76 9.90 11.42
C SER A 140 -9.85 9.05 12.32
N ALA A 141 -8.98 8.24 11.73
CA ALA A 141 -7.98 7.45 12.44
C ALA A 141 -6.73 8.23 12.87
N ARG A 142 -6.57 9.48 12.42
CA ARG A 142 -5.37 10.32 12.62
C ARG A 142 -5.64 11.47 13.59
N THR A 143 -4.68 11.75 14.47
CA THR A 143 -4.69 12.94 15.33
C THR A 143 -4.33 14.20 14.53
N PRO A 144 -4.63 15.42 15.02
CA PRO A 144 -4.20 16.65 14.34
C PRO A 144 -2.68 16.71 14.05
N SER A 145 -1.84 16.18 14.95
CA SER A 145 -0.39 16.05 14.74
C SER A 145 0.03 15.00 13.70
N ASP A 146 -0.86 14.07 13.35
CA ASP A 146 -0.65 13.14 12.22
C ASP A 146 -1.10 13.75 10.88
N ARG A 147 -1.89 14.83 10.90
CA ARG A 147 -2.51 15.48 9.72
C ARG A 147 -1.76 16.71 9.23
N ASN A 148 -1.03 17.38 10.12
CA ASN A 148 -0.19 18.52 9.80
C ASN A 148 1.26 18.03 9.64
N GLY A 149 1.74 18.05 8.39
CA GLY A 149 3.17 17.98 8.10
C GLY A 149 3.90 19.24 8.56
#